data_AF-A0A6J4XBU7-F1
#
_entry.id   AF-A0A6J4XBU7-F1
#
_cell.length_a   1.000
_cell.length_b   1.000
_cell.length_c   1.000
_cell.angle_alpha   90.00
_cell.angle_beta   90.00
_cell.angle_gamma   90.00
#
_symmetry.space_group_name_H-M   'P 1'
#
loop_
_entity.id
_entity.type
_entity.pdbx_description
1 polymer ?
#
loop_
_entity_poly.entity_id
_entity_poly.type
_entity_poly.pdbx_seq_one_letter_code
_entity_poly.pdbx_strand_id
1 'polypeptide(L)' 'MTNHLHLLLRTGVAPIASIMRRLLTGYAVSFNRRHRRHGHLFQNRYKSILCQEDLYLLELVRYIHLN' A
#
# COMPACT_ATOMS: atom_id res chain seq x y z
N MET A 1 4.38 13.21 1.79
CA MET A 1 5.44 12.26 1.40
C MET A 1 6.05 11.41 2.50
N THR A 2 6.19 11.86 3.75
CA THR A 2 7.05 11.15 4.71
C THR A 2 6.39 10.04 5.53
N ASN A 3 5.07 9.82 5.39
CA ASN A 3 4.31 8.92 6.28
C ASN A 3 3.34 7.95 5.58
N HIS A 4 3.32 7.89 4.25
CA HIS A 4 2.45 6.99 3.50
C HIS A 4 3.15 6.50 2.23
N LEU A 5 2.63 5.41 1.66
CA LEU A 5 3.09 4.83 0.41
C LEU A 5 1.90 4.70 -0.56
N HIS A 6 2.16 4.88 -1.84
CA HIS A 6 1.19 4.65 -2.91
C HIS A 6 1.60 3.43 -3.73
N LEU A 7 0.66 2.55 -4.04
CA LEU A 7 0.90 1.36 -4.87
C LEU A 7 -0.12 1.32 -6.00
N LEU A 8 0.38 1.21 -7.22
CA LEU A 8 -0.42 0.82 -8.37
C LEU A 8 -0.22 -0.68 -8.61
N LEU A 9 -1.29 -1.46 -8.48
CA LEU A 9 -1.22 -2.92 -8.57
C LEU A 9 -2.31 -3.43 -9.50
N ARG A 10 -1.91 -4.31 -10.42
CA ARG A 10 -2.85 -5.17 -11.16
C ARG A 10 -2.96 -6.49 -10.42
N THR A 11 -4.15 -6.80 -9.89
CA THR A 11 -4.40 -8.08 -9.23
C THR A 11 -4.83 -9.13 -10.25
N GLY A 12 -4.29 -10.35 -10.13
CA GLY A 12 -4.80 -11.54 -10.81
C GLY A 12 -5.94 -12.16 -10.00
N VAL A 13 -5.87 -13.47 -9.77
CA VAL A 13 -6.90 -14.24 -9.04
C VAL A 13 -6.97 -13.92 -7.54
N ALA A 14 -5.88 -13.39 -6.96
CA ALA A 14 -5.82 -13.09 -5.54
C ALA A 14 -6.47 -11.73 -5.22
N PRO A 15 -7.41 -11.67 -4.25
CA PRO A 15 -7.99 -10.40 -3.82
C PRO A 15 -6.93 -9.44 -3.25
N ILE A 16 -7.06 -8.14 -3.55
CA ILE A 16 -6.14 -7.10 -3.06
C ILE A 16 -6.02 -7.11 -1.53
N ALA A 17 -7.10 -7.40 -0.82
CA ALA A 17 -7.12 -7.49 0.64
C ALA A 17 -6.15 -8.56 1.17
N SER A 18 -6.06 -9.70 0.50
CA SER A 18 -5.16 -10.80 0.88
C SER A 18 -3.69 -10.42 0.66
N ILE A 19 -3.40 -9.72 -0.44
CA ILE A 19 -2.06 -9.20 -0.77
C ILE A 19 -1.65 -8.16 0.27
N MET A 20 -2.48 -7.14 0.49
CA MET A 20 -2.20 -6.05 1.42
C MET A 20 -2.07 -6.54 2.86
N ARG A 21 -2.88 -7.52 3.29
CA ARG A 21 -2.75 -8.13 4.62
C ARG A 21 -1.36 -8.75 4.81
N ARG A 22 -0.86 -9.51 3.83
CA ARG A 22 0.47 -10.14 3.93
C ARG A 22 1.58 -9.09 3.92
N LEU A 23 1.51 -8.13 2.99
CA LEU A 23 2.49 -7.07 2.84
C LEU A 23 2.63 -6.22 4.11
N LEU A 24 1.51 -5.67 4.58
CA LEU A 24 1.51 -4.75 5.73
C LEU A 24 1.89 -5.47 7.02
N THR A 25 1.36 -6.68 7.27
CA THR A 25 1.73 -7.44 8.47
C THR A 25 3.21 -7.83 8.46
N GLY A 26 3.72 -8.32 7.32
CA GLY A 26 5.13 -8.69 7.19
C GLY A 26 6.06 -7.48 7.42
N TYR A 27 5.72 -6.34 6.81
CA TYR A 27 6.47 -5.10 7.01
C TYR A 27 6.44 -4.61 8.45
N ALA A 28 5.25 -4.58 9.08
CA ALA A 28 5.10 -4.14 10.46
C ALA A 28 5.91 -5.00 11.44
N VAL A 29 5.87 -6.32 11.28
CA VAL A 29 6.65 -7.25 12.10
C VAL A 29 8.15 -7.04 11.89
N SER A 30 8.61 -6.97 10.64
CA SER A 30 10.02 -6.77 10.31
C SER A 30 10.57 -5.46 10.86
N PHE A 31 9.83 -4.36 10.65
CA PHE A 31 10.18 -3.03 11.15
C PHE A 31 10.24 -3.02 12.69
N ASN A 32 9.20 -3.52 13.36
CA ASN A 32 9.16 -3.55 14.81
C ASN A 32 10.31 -4.37 15.40
N ARG A 33 10.63 -5.53 14.82
CA ARG A 33 11.79 -6.34 15.23
C ARG A 33 13.11 -5.59 15.02
N ARG A 34 13.32 -4.99 13.85
CA ARG A 34 14.53 -4.23 13.52
C ARG A 34 14.77 -3.06 14.47
N HIS A 35 13.71 -2.36 14.86
CA HIS A 35 13.78 -1.15 15.68
C HIS A 35 13.49 -1.39 17.17
N ARG A 36 13.35 -2.65 17.61
CA ARG A 36 12.97 -3.02 18.99
C ARG A 36 11.71 -2.28 19.48
N ARG A 37 10.73 -2.13 18.60
CA ARG A 37 9.44 -1.50 18.88
C ARG A 37 8.35 -2.54 19.07
N HIS A 38 7.29 -2.15 19.74
CA HIS A 38 6.08 -2.95 19.94
C HIS A 38 4.84 -2.14 19.57
N GLY A 39 3.74 -2.84 19.26
CA GLY A 39 2.45 -2.23 18.91
C GLY A 39 2.26 -1.92 17.42
N HIS A 40 1.25 -1.11 17.14
CA HIS A 40 0.84 -0.78 15.77
C HIS A 40 1.88 0.10 15.07
N LEU A 41 2.23 -0.26 13.83
CA LEU A 41 3.10 0.56 12.99
C LEU A 41 2.31 1.52 12.10
N PHE A 42 1.24 1.03 11.47
CA PHE A 42 0.39 1.82 10.58
C PHE A 42 -0.70 2.51 11.38
N GLN A 43 -0.94 3.79 11.07
CA GLN A 43 -1.99 4.60 11.73
C GLN A 43 -3.39 4.18 11.31
N ASN A 44 -3.56 3.72 10.07
CA ASN A 44 -4.87 3.42 9.47
C ASN A 44 -4.82 2.15 8.61
N ARG A 45 -6.00 1.63 8.28
CA ARG A 45 -6.16 0.59 7.25
C ARG A 45 -5.77 1.13 5.87
N TYR A 46 -5.34 0.24 4.98
CA TYR A 46 -5.11 0.61 3.59
C TYR A 46 -6.42 1.08 2.92
N LYS A 47 -6.29 1.96 1.92
CA LYS A 47 -7.37 2.36 1.03
C LYS A 47 -7.06 1.83 -0.37
N SER A 48 -8.08 1.44 -1.11
CA SER A 48 -7.96 0.99 -2.49
C SER A 48 -9.07 1.59 -3.34
N ILE A 49 -8.69 2.12 -4.49
CA ILE A 49 -9.60 2.68 -5.49
C ILE A 49 -9.39 1.87 -6.77
N LEU A 50 -10.49 1.42 -7.40
CA LEU A 50 -10.42 0.68 -8.65
C LEU A 50 -10.12 1.66 -9.79
N CYS A 51 -9.06 1.38 -10.54
CA CYS A 51 -8.73 2.12 -11.75
C CYS A 51 -9.52 1.50 -12.91
N GLN A 52 -10.63 2.12 -13.32
CA GLN A 52 -11.52 1.57 -14.36
C GLN A 52 -11.25 2.12 -15.77
N GLU A 53 -10.47 3.20 -15.91
CA GLU A 53 -10.27 3.89 -17.20
C GLU A 53 -8.79 4.15 -17.49
N ASP A 54 -8.38 3.98 -18.75
CA ASP A 54 -6.99 4.18 -19.19
C ASP A 54 -6.51 5.63 -19.04
N LEU A 55 -7.42 6.61 -19.18
CA LEU A 55 -7.13 8.02 -18.91
C LEU A 55 -6.82 8.26 -17.43
N TYR A 56 -7.56 7.63 -16.52
CA TYR A 56 -7.33 7.72 -15.08
C TYR A 56 -6.00 7.08 -14.67
N LEU A 57 -5.55 6.05 -15.39
CA LEU A 57 -4.26 5.41 -15.14
C LEU A 57 -3.09 6.37 -15.33
N LEU A 58 -3.07 7.14 -16.43
CA LEU A 58 -1.99 8.10 -16.71
C LEU A 58 -1.94 9.22 -15.66
N GLU A 59 -3.09 9.71 -15.23
CA GLU A 59 -3.17 10.70 -14.16
C GLU A 59 -2.73 10.14 -12.81
N LEU A 60 -3.13 8.91 -12.49
CA LEU A 60 -2.75 8.23 -11.26
C LEU A 60 -1.25 7.94 -11.21
N VAL A 61 -0.65 7.50 -12.32
CA VAL A 61 0.81 7.29 -12.41
C VAL A 61 1.55 8.59 -12.15
N ARG A 62 1.11 9.70 -12.77
CA ARG A 62 1.68 11.02 -12.53
C ARG A 62 1.52 11.47 -11.07
N TYR A 63 0.35 11.26 -10.47
CA TYR A 63 0.11 11.58 -9.06
C TYR A 63 1.04 10.80 -8.13
N ILE A 64 1.27 9.51 -8.39
CA ILE A 64 2.16 8.66 -7.58
C ILE A 64 3.62 9.13 -7.66
N HIS A 65 4.07 9.64 -8.81
CA HIS A 65 5.44 10.13 -8.97
C HIS A 65 5.67 11.53 -8.40
N LEU A 66 4.63 12.38 -8.40
CA LEU A 66 4.69 13.77 -7.91
C LEU A 66 4.40 13.90 -6.42
N ASN A 67 3.78 12.88 -5.84
CA ASN A 67 3.78 12.68 -4.41
C ASN A 67 5.12 12.06 -4.10
#